data_AF-A0A940ZU36-F1
#
_entry.id   AF-A0A940ZU36-F1
#
_cell.length_a   1.000
_cell.length_b   1.000
_cell.length_c   1.000
_cell.angle_alpha   90.00
_cell.angle_beta   90.00
_cell.angle_gamma   90.00
#
_symmetry.space_group_name_H-M   'P 1'
#
loop_
_entity.id
_entity.type
_entity.pdbx_description
1 polymer ?
#
loop_
_entity_poly.entity_id
_entity_poly.type
_entity_poly.pdbx_seq_one_letter_code
_entity_poly.pdbx_strand_id
1 'polypeptide(L)'
;MNRNRLKFLYILIGLFSLVASVIWTYKSFKSNTATVSYLVDALIIILLVVLLLNKNGKARQAVDHSNYLEWITDGNIENCSKLSVGIKSLEDLVRLAIDLDKRVIHDSKLGKYFVLAEDMTYIHDPGLDHPMMDNKQQLGRILIERGLLQPEQLETGLYYQKKIGCKLGESLLALGFIDETILYTTLAAQQKVAYYELDSKKEYKDTSWTSKLSINKAKALQALPLGYRSDGKLVIACGDNSKAGVTVVLKEIFGEEIYIVNARPTKIYEVLDKIDSTIREYSGYAQLLKERKTEAYERLTEHEWEQFITCYHAGKIDTYLFIKASGLVDQLQLAQVPSRDIIISWLTGKGLINGQLANLIKSFERLNSKQSKTDRQSKVMPGTVDLLEEAHYITKDEAAWAVKKAEQVGWPINQILMEDYMVAPDTLEYVKAILDTVKSTISKAKIF
;
A
#
# COMPACT_ATOMS: atom_id res chain seq x y z
N MET A 1 -2.05 -7.82 -55.05
CA MET A 1 -1.12 -7.05 -54.17
C MET A 1 -1.55 -5.58 -54.21
N ASN A 2 -2.02 -5.05 -53.08
CA ASN A 2 -2.90 -3.88 -53.05
C ASN A 2 -2.16 -2.56 -53.38
N ARG A 3 -2.60 -1.83 -54.40
CA ARG A 3 -2.00 -0.57 -54.92
C ARG A 3 -1.81 0.49 -53.83
N ASN A 4 -2.65 0.46 -52.79
CA ASN A 4 -2.57 1.37 -51.65
C ASN A 4 -1.46 1.02 -50.65
N ARG A 5 -1.13 -0.27 -50.47
CA ARG A 5 0.02 -0.69 -49.65
C ARG A 5 1.35 -0.35 -50.32
N LEU A 6 1.41 -0.43 -51.65
CA LEU A 6 2.59 -0.03 -52.42
C LEU A 6 2.84 1.48 -52.30
N LYS A 7 1.80 2.32 -52.46
CA LYS A 7 1.89 3.77 -52.27
C LYS A 7 2.33 4.15 -50.85
N PHE A 8 1.83 3.46 -49.83
CA PHE A 8 2.21 3.69 -48.44
C PHE A 8 3.68 3.31 -48.18
N LEU A 9 4.17 2.22 -48.78
CA LEU A 9 5.56 1.79 -48.67
C LEU A 9 6.53 2.77 -49.34
N TYR A 10 6.19 3.34 -50.50
CA TYR A 10 6.99 4.38 -51.15
C TYR A 10 7.06 5.67 -50.34
N ILE A 11 5.96 6.06 -49.69
CA ILE A 11 5.94 7.22 -48.79
C ILE A 11 6.83 6.96 -47.57
N LEU A 12 6.80 5.75 -47.00
CA LEU A 12 7.63 5.39 -45.85
C LEU A 12 9.13 5.37 -46.19
N ILE A 13 9.50 4.83 -47.35
CA ILE A 13 10.89 4.80 -47.85
C ILE A 13 11.38 6.23 -48.14
N GLY A 14 10.53 7.07 -48.72
CA GLY A 14 10.84 8.49 -48.94
C GLY A 14 11.08 9.24 -47.63
N LEU A 15 10.25 9.01 -46.61
CA LEU A 15 10.44 9.58 -45.28
C LEU A 15 11.72 9.07 -44.60
N PHE A 16 12.03 7.79 -44.71
CA PHE A 16 13.27 7.23 -44.14
C PHE A 16 14.53 7.78 -44.81
N SER A 17 14.51 7.95 -46.13
CA SER A 17 15.63 8.54 -46.87
C SER A 17 15.82 10.02 -46.52
N LEU A 18 14.73 10.75 -46.27
CA LEU A 18 14.76 12.15 -45.88
C LEU A 18 15.29 12.31 -44.45
N VAL A 19 14.86 11.45 -43.53
CA VAL A 19 15.36 11.40 -42.15
C VAL A 19 16.84 10.99 -42.10
N ALA A 20 17.25 10.00 -42.89
CA ALA A 20 18.65 9.57 -42.97
C ALA A 20 19.55 10.66 -43.56
N SER A 21 19.08 11.39 -44.58
CA SER A 21 19.79 12.54 -45.16
C SER A 21 19.97 13.68 -44.15
N VAL A 22 18.93 13.97 -43.35
CA VAL A 22 18.94 14.94 -42.26
C VAL A 22 19.92 14.52 -41.15
N ILE A 23 19.99 13.23 -40.79
CA ILE A 23 20.93 12.72 -39.78
C ILE A 23 22.39 12.76 -40.29
N TRP A 24 22.63 12.45 -41.57
CA TRP A 24 23.96 12.51 -42.17
C TRP A 24 24.48 13.96 -42.25
N THR A 25 23.63 14.91 -42.64
CA THR A 25 23.97 16.34 -42.63
C THR A 25 24.11 16.90 -41.22
N TYR A 26 23.33 16.43 -40.24
CA TYR A 26 23.48 16.77 -38.82
C TYR A 26 24.86 16.39 -38.26
N LYS A 27 25.43 15.26 -38.71
CA LYS A 27 26.77 14.85 -38.29
C LYS A 27 27.89 15.71 -38.89
N SER A 28 27.60 16.50 -39.93
CA SER A 28 28.60 17.20 -40.73
C SER A 28 28.65 18.71 -40.54
N PHE A 29 27.75 19.36 -39.79
CA PHE A 29 27.76 20.81 -39.68
C PHE A 29 27.37 21.32 -38.28
N LYS A 30 28.32 21.97 -37.60
CA LYS A 30 28.14 22.55 -36.27
C LYS A 30 27.88 24.06 -36.41
N SER A 31 26.61 24.47 -36.54
CA SER A 31 26.20 25.84 -36.20
C SER A 31 24.70 25.93 -35.87
N ASN A 32 24.36 26.78 -34.90
CA ASN A 32 23.13 26.76 -34.11
C ASN A 32 21.89 27.43 -34.75
N THR A 33 21.91 27.82 -36.03
CA THR A 33 20.78 28.56 -36.65
C THR A 33 19.92 27.71 -37.59
N ALA A 34 20.45 26.64 -38.18
CA ALA A 34 19.68 25.76 -39.08
C ALA A 34 18.68 24.85 -38.33
N THR A 35 18.95 24.53 -37.06
CA THR A 35 18.14 23.61 -36.24
C THR A 35 16.74 24.13 -35.93
N VAL A 36 16.54 25.45 -35.87
CA VAL A 36 15.24 26.05 -35.56
C VAL A 36 14.30 25.98 -36.77
N SER A 37 14.81 26.15 -37.99
CA SER A 37 14.00 26.11 -39.21
C SER A 37 13.36 24.74 -39.44
N TYR A 38 14.14 23.65 -39.28
CA TYR A 38 13.64 22.29 -39.51
C TYR A 38 12.62 21.83 -38.45
N LEU A 39 12.67 22.37 -37.23
CA LEU A 39 11.67 22.09 -36.21
C LEU A 39 10.31 22.73 -36.54
N VAL A 40 10.34 23.93 -37.13
CA VAL A 40 9.12 24.61 -37.59
C VAL A 40 8.49 23.85 -38.75
N ASP A 41 9.29 23.39 -39.71
CA ASP A 41 8.80 22.60 -40.84
C ASP A 41 8.19 21.26 -40.40
N ALA A 42 8.79 20.58 -39.42
CA ALA A 42 8.25 19.35 -38.84
C ALA A 42 6.90 19.58 -38.14
N LEU A 43 6.75 20.70 -37.43
CA LEU A 43 5.50 21.10 -36.76
C LEU A 43 4.37 21.38 -37.77
N ILE A 44 4.68 22.02 -38.90
CA ILE A 44 3.71 22.30 -39.97
C ILE A 44 3.22 21.02 -40.64
N ILE A 45 4.12 20.06 -40.87
CA ILE A 45 3.76 18.75 -41.44
C ILE A 45 2.84 17.97 -40.49
N ILE A 46 3.13 17.98 -39.18
CA ILE A 46 2.27 17.36 -38.17
C ILE A 46 0.87 18.00 -38.18
N LEU A 47 0.79 19.33 -38.26
CA LEU A 47 -0.47 20.07 -38.33
C LEU A 47 -1.30 19.69 -39.57
N LEU A 48 -0.66 19.59 -40.74
CA LEU A 48 -1.31 19.20 -42.00
C LEU A 48 -1.86 17.77 -41.96
N VAL A 49 -1.12 16.83 -41.35
CA VAL A 49 -1.57 15.44 -41.18
C VAL A 49 -2.79 15.38 -40.27
N VAL A 50 -2.81 16.16 -39.17
CA VAL A 50 -3.96 16.23 -38.25
C VAL A 50 -5.20 16.78 -38.96
N LEU A 51 -5.06 17.83 -39.78
CA LEU A 51 -6.16 18.41 -40.55
C LEU A 51 -6.74 17.44 -41.61
N LEU A 52 -5.88 16.67 -42.28
CA LEU A 52 -6.31 15.69 -43.28
C LEU A 52 -7.04 14.49 -42.66
N LEU A 53 -6.62 14.03 -41.48
CA LEU A 53 -7.29 12.94 -40.78
C LEU A 53 -8.71 13.33 -40.31
N ASN A 54 -8.90 14.58 -39.86
CA ASN A 54 -10.19 15.07 -39.37
C ASN A 54 -11.25 15.22 -40.49
N LYS A 55 -10.82 15.53 -41.72
CA LYS A 55 -11.74 15.75 -42.86
C LYS A 55 -12.41 14.46 -43.37
N ASN A 56 -11.77 13.30 -43.20
CA ASN A 56 -12.29 12.02 -43.67
C ASN A 56 -13.45 11.47 -42.82
N GLY A 57 -13.52 11.80 -41.52
CA GLY A 57 -14.59 11.32 -40.63
C GLY A 57 -15.97 11.87 -41.00
N LYS A 58 -16.05 13.19 -41.26
CA LYS A 58 -17.32 13.86 -41.65
C LYS A 58 -17.86 13.40 -43.00
N ALA A 59 -16.98 13.06 -43.95
CA ALA A 59 -17.39 12.58 -45.27
C ALA A 59 -18.04 11.18 -45.20
N ARG A 60 -17.61 10.32 -44.28
CA ARG A 60 -18.16 8.97 -44.10
C ARG A 60 -19.56 8.98 -43.50
N GLN A 61 -19.77 9.81 -42.47
CA GLN A 61 -21.08 9.96 -41.81
C GLN A 61 -22.18 10.45 -42.76
N ALA A 62 -21.85 11.38 -43.66
CA ALA A 62 -22.78 11.88 -44.67
C ALA A 62 -23.20 10.81 -45.68
N VAL A 63 -22.30 9.88 -46.02
CA VAL A 63 -22.60 8.74 -46.89
C VAL A 63 -23.51 7.75 -46.18
N ASP A 64 -23.20 7.39 -44.94
CA ASP A 64 -23.99 6.42 -44.18
C ASP A 64 -25.42 6.92 -43.93
N HIS A 65 -25.61 8.19 -43.59
CA HIS A 65 -26.94 8.82 -43.48
C HIS A 65 -27.75 8.70 -44.78
N SER A 66 -27.12 8.97 -45.92
CA SER A 66 -27.79 8.96 -47.24
C SER A 66 -28.31 7.59 -47.65
N ASN A 67 -27.67 6.51 -47.18
CA ASN A 67 -28.04 5.13 -47.52
C ASN A 67 -29.34 4.67 -46.83
N TYR A 68 -29.76 5.35 -45.75
CA TYR A 68 -30.89 4.92 -44.91
C TYR A 68 -32.02 5.96 -44.81
N LEU A 69 -32.08 6.93 -45.73
CA LEU A 69 -33.06 8.02 -45.71
C LEU A 69 -34.51 7.55 -45.61
N GLU A 70 -34.85 6.41 -46.22
CA GLU A 70 -36.22 5.85 -46.18
C GLU A 70 -36.66 5.45 -44.77
N TRP A 71 -35.72 5.11 -43.88
CA TRP A 71 -35.94 4.62 -42.52
C TRP A 71 -35.71 5.67 -41.43
N ILE A 72 -35.16 6.83 -41.83
CA ILE A 72 -34.82 7.94 -40.93
C ILE A 72 -35.91 9.02 -41.01
N THR A 73 -36.09 9.76 -39.93
CA THR A 73 -36.95 10.94 -39.87
C THR A 73 -36.23 12.02 -39.07
N ASP A 74 -36.14 13.23 -39.61
CA ASP A 74 -35.56 14.35 -38.87
C ASP A 74 -36.53 14.81 -37.76
N GLY A 75 -36.02 14.95 -36.54
CA GLY A 75 -36.82 15.35 -35.39
C GLY A 75 -35.96 15.74 -34.18
N ASN A 76 -36.50 16.59 -33.32
CA ASN A 76 -35.86 16.97 -32.05
C ASN A 76 -36.46 16.10 -30.93
N ILE A 77 -35.62 15.58 -30.03
CA ILE A 77 -36.08 14.75 -28.94
C ILE A 77 -36.02 15.53 -27.64
N GLU A 78 -37.17 15.97 -27.18
CA GLU A 78 -37.34 16.57 -25.87
C GLU A 78 -37.71 15.46 -24.87
N ASN A 79 -36.86 15.24 -23.87
CA ASN A 79 -37.07 14.27 -22.78
C ASN A 79 -36.96 12.78 -23.20
N CYS A 80 -35.73 12.25 -23.28
CA CYS A 80 -35.52 10.79 -23.37
C CYS A 80 -35.88 10.13 -22.03
N SER A 81 -36.53 8.97 -22.07
CA SER A 81 -36.82 8.15 -20.88
C SER A 81 -35.52 7.78 -20.14
N LYS A 82 -35.62 7.46 -18.84
CA LYS A 82 -34.45 7.30 -17.94
C LYS A 82 -33.49 6.16 -18.30
N LEU A 83 -33.82 5.26 -19.24
CA LEU A 83 -32.95 4.17 -19.70
C LEU A 83 -32.60 4.32 -21.18
N SER A 84 -31.29 4.47 -21.46
CA SER A 84 -30.76 4.52 -22.83
C SER A 84 -29.75 3.39 -23.11
N VAL A 85 -29.70 2.97 -24.37
CA VAL A 85 -28.81 1.93 -24.90
C VAL A 85 -28.07 2.48 -26.12
N GLY A 86 -26.74 2.42 -26.13
CA GLY A 86 -25.93 2.88 -27.26
C GLY A 86 -25.80 1.80 -28.34
N ILE A 87 -25.96 2.18 -29.62
CA ILE A 87 -25.82 1.31 -30.79
C ILE A 87 -24.61 1.75 -31.63
N LYS A 88 -23.74 0.79 -31.95
CA LYS A 88 -22.40 1.03 -32.51
C LYS A 88 -22.42 1.59 -33.93
N SER A 89 -23.43 1.23 -34.74
CA SER A 89 -23.52 1.68 -36.12
C SER A 89 -24.94 2.16 -36.46
N LEU A 90 -25.05 3.09 -37.41
CA LEU A 90 -26.35 3.51 -37.93
C LEU A 90 -27.12 2.33 -38.55
N GLU A 91 -26.41 1.42 -39.21
CA GLU A 91 -26.98 0.20 -39.80
C GLU A 91 -27.66 -0.68 -38.74
N ASP A 92 -26.99 -0.96 -37.62
CA ASP A 92 -27.56 -1.77 -36.54
C ASP A 92 -28.74 -1.07 -35.87
N LEU A 93 -28.70 0.26 -35.77
CA LEU A 93 -29.80 1.03 -35.22
C LEU A 93 -31.03 0.97 -36.16
N VAL A 94 -30.83 1.03 -37.47
CA VAL A 94 -31.89 0.88 -38.47
C VAL A 94 -32.48 -0.53 -38.43
N ARG A 95 -31.66 -1.57 -38.35
CA ARG A 95 -32.13 -2.97 -38.21
C ARG A 95 -32.98 -3.14 -36.95
N LEU A 96 -32.51 -2.61 -35.82
CA LEU A 96 -33.26 -2.63 -34.57
C LEU A 96 -34.59 -1.87 -34.70
N ALA A 97 -34.62 -0.74 -35.39
CA ALA A 97 -35.85 0.01 -35.62
C ALA A 97 -36.88 -0.82 -36.40
N ILE A 98 -36.43 -1.54 -37.43
CA ILE A 98 -37.27 -2.46 -38.22
C ILE A 98 -37.83 -3.58 -37.33
N ASP A 99 -36.97 -4.21 -36.53
CA ASP A 99 -37.38 -5.31 -35.64
C ASP A 99 -38.39 -4.87 -34.57
N LEU A 100 -38.33 -3.60 -34.14
CA LEU A 100 -39.23 -3.01 -33.15
C LEU A 100 -40.48 -2.34 -33.77
N ASP A 101 -40.63 -2.37 -35.10
CA ASP A 101 -41.65 -1.63 -35.85
C ASP A 101 -41.68 -0.13 -35.48
N LYS A 102 -40.49 0.48 -35.44
CA LYS A 102 -40.24 1.89 -35.13
C LYS A 102 -39.45 2.56 -36.25
N ARG A 103 -39.35 3.89 -36.20
CA ARG A 103 -38.47 4.69 -37.08
C ARG A 103 -37.25 5.20 -36.32
N VAL A 104 -36.17 5.44 -37.06
CA VAL A 104 -34.99 6.15 -36.54
C VAL A 104 -35.24 7.65 -36.61
N ILE A 105 -35.09 8.37 -35.51
CA ILE A 105 -35.17 9.83 -35.43
C ILE A 105 -33.75 10.39 -35.49
N HIS A 106 -33.46 11.24 -36.47
CA HIS A 106 -32.22 11.98 -36.55
C HIS A 106 -32.40 13.39 -35.98
N ASP A 107 -31.64 13.70 -34.93
CA ASP A 107 -31.57 15.05 -34.39
C ASP A 107 -30.39 15.78 -35.04
N SER A 108 -30.70 16.64 -35.99
CA SER A 108 -29.70 17.41 -36.74
C SER A 108 -28.95 18.44 -35.88
N LYS A 109 -29.50 18.86 -34.72
CA LYS A 109 -28.80 19.75 -33.78
C LYS A 109 -27.77 18.99 -32.97
N LEU A 110 -28.12 17.79 -32.52
CA LEU A 110 -27.22 16.92 -31.76
C LEU A 110 -26.28 16.10 -32.65
N GLY A 111 -26.62 15.94 -33.92
CA GLY A 111 -25.94 15.06 -34.87
C GLY A 111 -26.10 13.58 -34.53
N LYS A 112 -27.17 13.18 -33.84
CA LYS A 112 -27.39 11.82 -33.30
C LYS A 112 -28.65 11.18 -33.88
N TYR A 113 -28.72 9.86 -33.79
CA TYR A 113 -29.84 9.05 -34.23
C TYR A 113 -30.43 8.29 -33.05
N PHE A 114 -31.74 8.12 -33.05
CA PHE A 114 -32.46 7.56 -31.92
C PHE A 114 -33.58 6.61 -32.37
N VAL A 115 -33.89 5.60 -31.56
CA VAL A 115 -35.13 4.82 -31.67
C VAL A 115 -35.81 4.83 -30.31
N LEU A 116 -37.07 5.26 -30.28
CA LEU A 116 -37.85 5.40 -29.06
C LEU A 116 -38.76 4.18 -28.88
N ALA A 117 -38.55 3.42 -27.80
CA ALA A 117 -39.45 2.39 -27.30
C ALA A 117 -40.10 2.86 -25.99
N GLU A 118 -41.15 2.17 -25.52
CA GLU A 118 -41.95 2.58 -24.36
C GLU A 118 -41.10 2.87 -23.11
N ASP A 119 -40.11 2.01 -22.85
CA ASP A 119 -39.28 2.09 -21.62
C ASP A 119 -37.80 2.41 -21.91
N MET A 120 -37.39 2.42 -23.18
CA MET A 120 -35.99 2.48 -23.59
C MET A 120 -35.75 3.42 -24.77
N THR A 121 -34.62 4.09 -24.76
CA THR A 121 -34.14 4.90 -25.89
C THR A 121 -32.84 4.33 -26.46
N TYR A 122 -32.84 3.88 -27.71
CA TYR A 122 -31.63 3.42 -28.39
C TYR A 122 -30.98 4.59 -29.13
N ILE A 123 -29.66 4.74 -29.03
CA ILE A 123 -28.95 5.94 -29.52
C ILE A 123 -27.74 5.52 -30.35
N HIS A 124 -27.63 5.99 -31.60
CA HIS A 124 -26.39 5.98 -32.36
C HIS A 124 -25.87 7.41 -32.47
N ASP A 125 -24.67 7.65 -31.97
CA ASP A 125 -24.00 8.94 -32.04
C ASP A 125 -22.76 8.79 -32.94
N PRO A 126 -22.79 9.30 -34.18
CA PRO A 126 -21.68 9.25 -35.12
C PRO A 126 -20.44 9.97 -34.58
N GLY A 127 -20.60 10.95 -33.69
CA GLY A 127 -19.49 11.59 -32.99
C GLY A 127 -18.71 10.61 -32.09
N LEU A 128 -19.30 9.45 -31.79
CA LEU A 128 -18.69 8.36 -31.02
C LEU A 128 -18.06 7.25 -31.87
N ASP A 129 -17.98 7.43 -33.20
CA ASP A 129 -17.03 6.66 -34.04
C ASP A 129 -15.55 6.96 -33.69
N HIS A 130 -15.34 7.91 -32.76
CA HIS A 130 -14.18 7.93 -31.89
C HIS A 130 -14.56 7.53 -30.47
N PRO A 131 -13.78 6.62 -29.85
CA PRO A 131 -14.17 5.95 -28.61
C PRO A 131 -14.54 6.99 -27.56
N MET A 132 -15.69 6.78 -26.89
CA MET A 132 -16.05 7.44 -25.64
C MET A 132 -14.87 7.37 -24.67
N MET A 133 -14.03 8.40 -24.67
CA MET A 133 -12.86 8.51 -23.80
C MET A 133 -12.69 9.98 -23.47
N ASP A 134 -13.48 10.45 -22.51
CA ASP A 134 -13.09 11.63 -21.76
C ASP A 134 -11.66 11.41 -21.20
N ASN A 135 -10.85 12.47 -21.25
CA ASN A 135 -9.39 12.44 -21.26
C ASN A 135 -8.79 12.30 -19.85
N LYS A 136 -9.18 11.22 -19.16
CA LYS A 136 -8.43 10.56 -18.08
C LYS A 136 -8.45 9.08 -18.40
N GLN A 137 -7.28 8.49 -18.69
CA GLN A 137 -7.11 7.10 -19.13
C GLN A 137 -8.04 6.16 -18.35
N GLN A 138 -9.14 5.70 -18.94
CA GLN A 138 -10.08 4.82 -18.25
C GLN A 138 -9.45 3.43 -18.11
N LEU A 139 -9.67 2.76 -16.97
CA LEU A 139 -9.08 1.43 -16.67
C LEU A 139 -9.30 0.43 -17.82
N GLY A 140 -10.53 0.34 -18.34
CA GLY A 140 -10.88 -0.56 -19.44
C GLY A 140 -10.10 -0.29 -20.72
N ARG A 141 -9.82 0.98 -21.03
CA ARG A 141 -9.00 1.36 -22.18
C ARG A 141 -7.58 0.85 -22.05
N ILE A 142 -6.94 1.08 -20.90
CA ILE A 142 -5.56 0.68 -20.68
C ILE A 142 -5.43 -0.85 -20.78
N LEU A 143 -6.44 -1.58 -20.28
CA LEU A 143 -6.48 -3.04 -20.38
C LEU A 143 -6.57 -3.53 -21.83
N ILE A 144 -7.42 -2.92 -22.66
CA ILE A 144 -7.53 -3.25 -24.10
C ILE A 144 -6.26 -2.86 -24.86
N GLU A 145 -5.74 -1.65 -24.65
CA GLU A 145 -4.52 -1.17 -25.32
C GLU A 145 -3.30 -2.07 -25.05
N ARG A 146 -3.28 -2.72 -23.88
CA ARG A 146 -2.23 -3.68 -23.48
C ARG A 146 -2.50 -5.12 -23.89
N GLY A 147 -3.65 -5.39 -24.53
CA GLY A 147 -4.07 -6.75 -24.89
C GLY A 147 -4.39 -7.65 -23.69
N LEU A 148 -4.66 -7.05 -22.52
CA LEU A 148 -4.99 -7.76 -21.28
C LEU A 148 -6.50 -8.02 -21.12
N LEU A 149 -7.32 -7.39 -21.97
CA LEU A 149 -8.77 -7.52 -21.98
C LEU A 149 -9.30 -7.34 -23.42
N GLN A 150 -10.29 -8.13 -23.82
CA GLN A 150 -10.98 -7.96 -25.10
C GLN A 150 -12.14 -6.95 -25.01
N PRO A 151 -12.50 -6.25 -26.11
CA PRO A 151 -13.62 -5.32 -26.14
C PRO A 151 -14.95 -5.92 -25.64
N GLU A 152 -15.24 -7.17 -25.99
CA GLU A 152 -16.47 -7.87 -25.61
C GLU A 152 -16.49 -8.20 -24.11
N GLN A 153 -15.31 -8.49 -23.54
CA GLN A 153 -15.15 -8.72 -22.10
C GLN A 153 -15.32 -7.41 -21.32
N LEU A 154 -14.85 -6.28 -21.88
CA LEU A 154 -15.06 -4.96 -21.28
C LEU A 154 -16.56 -4.60 -21.24
N GLU A 155 -17.30 -4.84 -22.34
CA GLU A 155 -18.74 -4.61 -22.39
C GLU A 155 -19.49 -5.46 -21.36
N THR A 156 -19.14 -6.74 -21.26
CA THR A 156 -19.70 -7.65 -20.25
C THR A 156 -19.38 -7.17 -18.83
N GLY A 157 -18.15 -6.73 -18.58
CA GLY A 157 -17.72 -6.16 -17.32
C GLY A 157 -18.48 -4.88 -16.94
N LEU A 158 -18.70 -3.97 -17.89
CA LEU A 158 -19.49 -2.75 -17.70
C LEU A 158 -20.98 -3.05 -17.43
N TYR A 159 -21.54 -4.06 -18.11
CA TYR A 159 -22.90 -4.53 -17.84
C TYR A 159 -23.02 -5.08 -16.41
N TYR A 160 -22.07 -5.93 -16.00
CA TYR A 160 -22.02 -6.49 -14.64
C TYR A 160 -21.86 -5.37 -13.60
N GLN A 161 -20.97 -4.42 -13.85
CA GLN A 161 -20.75 -3.24 -13.02
C GLN A 161 -22.07 -2.47 -12.78
N LYS A 162 -22.82 -2.20 -13.86
CA LYS A 162 -24.08 -1.45 -13.80
C LYS A 162 -25.18 -2.23 -13.07
N LYS A 163 -25.22 -3.56 -13.24
CA LYS A 163 -26.22 -4.44 -12.61
C LYS A 163 -25.98 -4.62 -11.12
N ILE A 164 -24.72 -4.74 -10.70
CA ILE A 164 -24.32 -5.07 -9.31
C ILE A 164 -24.03 -3.80 -8.50
N GLY A 165 -23.65 -2.70 -9.16
CA GLY A 165 -23.28 -1.43 -8.51
C GLY A 165 -21.85 -1.40 -7.94
N CYS A 166 -20.93 -2.23 -8.46
CA CYS A 166 -19.53 -2.28 -8.03
C CYS A 166 -18.60 -1.47 -8.95
N LYS A 167 -17.28 -1.49 -8.70
CA LYS A 167 -16.30 -0.86 -9.62
C LYS A 167 -16.04 -1.76 -10.84
N LEU A 168 -15.63 -1.16 -11.96
CA LEU A 168 -15.28 -1.91 -13.18
C LEU A 168 -14.19 -2.97 -12.93
N GLY A 169 -13.11 -2.62 -12.22
CA GLY A 169 -12.04 -3.56 -11.90
C GLY A 169 -12.53 -4.76 -11.08
N GLU A 170 -13.41 -4.52 -10.11
CA GLU A 170 -14.05 -5.56 -9.29
C GLU A 170 -14.95 -6.46 -10.15
N SER A 171 -15.66 -5.88 -11.13
CA SER A 171 -16.49 -6.62 -12.08
C SER A 171 -15.64 -7.56 -12.95
N LEU A 172 -14.54 -7.04 -13.50
CA LEU A 172 -13.63 -7.82 -14.35
C LEU A 172 -12.91 -8.94 -13.57
N LEU A 173 -12.56 -8.69 -12.31
CA LEU A 173 -12.05 -9.72 -11.38
C LEU A 173 -13.09 -10.81 -11.11
N ALA A 174 -14.32 -10.41 -10.75
CA ALA A 174 -15.38 -11.35 -10.40
C ALA A 174 -15.78 -12.25 -11.58
N LEU A 175 -15.74 -11.71 -12.80
CA LEU A 175 -15.99 -12.45 -14.04
C LEU A 175 -14.77 -13.30 -14.49
N GLY A 176 -13.63 -13.20 -13.80
CA GLY A 176 -12.41 -13.95 -14.13
C GLY A 176 -11.72 -13.48 -15.41
N PHE A 177 -12.00 -12.26 -15.89
CA PHE A 177 -11.39 -11.72 -17.12
C PHE A 177 -9.99 -11.16 -16.88
N ILE A 178 -9.72 -10.71 -15.65
CA ILE A 178 -8.39 -10.28 -15.21
C ILE A 178 -8.12 -10.85 -13.82
N ASP A 179 -6.84 -10.90 -13.42
CA ASP A 179 -6.44 -11.19 -12.04
C ASP A 179 -6.08 -9.91 -11.26
N GLU A 180 -5.83 -10.05 -9.96
CA GLU A 180 -5.49 -8.90 -9.10
C GLU A 180 -4.21 -8.21 -9.54
N THR A 181 -3.21 -8.98 -9.98
CA THR A 181 -1.92 -8.44 -10.39
C THR A 181 -2.11 -7.54 -11.62
N ILE A 182 -2.84 -7.99 -12.63
CA ILE A 182 -3.21 -7.21 -13.82
C ILE A 182 -3.99 -5.96 -13.43
N LEU A 183 -4.97 -6.08 -12.52
CA LEU A 183 -5.76 -4.94 -12.08
C LEU A 183 -4.88 -3.87 -11.41
N TYR A 184 -4.13 -4.23 -10.37
CA TYR A 184 -3.40 -3.26 -9.56
C TYR A 184 -2.15 -2.70 -10.26
N THR A 185 -1.49 -3.48 -11.12
CA THR A 185 -0.42 -2.95 -12.00
C THR A 185 -0.98 -1.97 -13.04
N THR A 186 -2.19 -2.21 -13.55
CA THR A 186 -2.84 -1.31 -14.49
C THR A 186 -3.32 -0.02 -13.81
N LEU A 187 -3.90 -0.13 -12.61
CA LEU A 187 -4.28 1.04 -11.78
C LEU A 187 -3.06 1.89 -11.42
N ALA A 188 -1.94 1.26 -11.04
CA ALA A 188 -0.68 1.96 -10.77
C ALA A 188 -0.21 2.77 -12.00
N ALA A 189 -0.25 2.14 -13.19
CA ALA A 189 0.11 2.81 -14.42
C ALA A 189 -0.85 3.96 -14.78
N GLN A 190 -2.16 3.77 -14.59
CA GLN A 190 -3.17 4.82 -14.78
C GLN A 190 -2.90 6.04 -13.89
N GLN A 191 -2.46 5.81 -12.65
CA GLN A 191 -2.15 6.83 -11.67
C GLN A 191 -0.72 7.40 -11.81
N LYS A 192 0.09 6.84 -12.71
CA LYS A 192 1.53 7.15 -12.86
C LYS A 192 2.34 6.94 -11.56
N VAL A 193 1.96 5.91 -10.79
CA VAL A 193 2.63 5.51 -9.55
C VAL A 193 3.30 4.15 -9.78
N ALA A 194 4.42 3.90 -9.10
CA ALA A 194 5.10 2.61 -9.17
C ALA A 194 4.25 1.50 -8.52
N TYR A 195 4.29 0.30 -9.08
CA TYR A 195 3.73 -0.90 -8.45
C TYR A 195 4.83 -1.65 -7.70
N TYR A 196 4.53 -2.12 -6.48
CA TYR A 196 5.42 -2.91 -5.65
C TYR A 196 4.75 -4.24 -5.29
N GLU A 197 5.42 -5.33 -5.60
CA GLU A 197 4.96 -6.69 -5.28
C GLU A 197 5.39 -7.05 -3.85
N LEU A 198 4.44 -7.06 -2.92
CA LEU A 198 4.70 -7.32 -1.50
C LEU A 198 4.97 -8.81 -1.22
N ASP A 199 5.99 -9.08 -0.42
CA ASP A 199 6.26 -10.41 0.14
C ASP A 199 5.87 -10.48 1.63
N SER A 200 4.78 -11.19 1.93
CA SER A 200 4.32 -11.36 3.32
C SER A 200 5.33 -12.04 4.26
N LYS A 201 6.46 -12.56 3.75
CA LYS A 201 7.52 -13.19 4.54
C LYS A 201 8.68 -12.25 4.91
N LYS A 202 8.80 -11.06 4.31
CA LYS A 202 9.90 -10.13 4.66
C LYS A 202 9.37 -8.83 5.25
N GLU A 203 8.24 -8.33 4.76
CA GLU A 203 7.71 -7.01 5.04
C GLU A 203 7.00 -6.89 6.41
N TYR A 204 6.82 -7.99 7.15
CA TYR A 204 6.20 -7.97 8.49
C TYR A 204 7.18 -7.59 9.63
N LYS A 205 8.48 -7.45 9.32
CA LYS A 205 9.54 -7.34 10.34
C LYS A 205 9.71 -5.94 10.92
N ASP A 206 9.49 -4.89 10.13
CA ASP A 206 9.56 -3.52 10.60
C ASP A 206 8.17 -3.04 11.02
N THR A 207 8.00 -2.86 12.32
CA THR A 207 6.76 -2.36 12.93
C THR A 207 6.99 -1.03 13.67
N SER A 208 8.11 -0.34 13.43
CA SER A 208 8.42 0.93 14.10
C SER A 208 7.36 2.01 13.88
N TRP A 209 6.68 1.97 12.73
CA TRP A 209 5.60 2.88 12.34
C TRP A 209 4.29 2.69 13.11
N THR A 210 4.10 1.58 13.83
CA THR A 210 2.82 1.28 14.51
C THR A 210 2.51 2.23 15.67
N SER A 211 3.52 2.96 16.16
CA SER A 211 3.36 4.04 17.15
C SER A 211 2.64 5.26 16.58
N LYS A 212 2.85 5.57 15.29
CA LYS A 212 2.24 6.71 14.58
C LYS A 212 0.94 6.32 13.86
N LEU A 213 0.89 5.10 13.30
CA LEU A 213 -0.25 4.59 12.55
C LEU A 213 -0.69 3.24 13.11
N SER A 214 -1.85 3.19 13.78
CA SER A 214 -2.38 1.93 14.32
C SER A 214 -2.76 0.94 13.22
N ILE A 215 -2.71 -0.37 13.51
CA ILE A 215 -3.02 -1.42 12.53
C ILE A 215 -4.43 -1.28 11.96
N ASN A 216 -5.43 -0.97 12.78
CA ASN A 216 -6.80 -0.76 12.31
C ASN A 216 -6.90 0.43 11.34
N LYS A 217 -6.15 1.51 11.61
CA LYS A 217 -6.09 2.68 10.73
C LYS A 217 -5.32 2.37 9.44
N ALA A 218 -4.24 1.61 9.52
CA ALA A 218 -3.50 1.09 8.36
C ALA A 218 -4.40 0.22 7.45
N LYS A 219 -5.20 -0.69 8.04
CA LYS A 219 -6.21 -1.50 7.34
C LYS A 219 -7.30 -0.66 6.67
N ALA A 220 -7.79 0.37 7.37
CA ALA A 220 -8.83 1.28 6.84
C ALA A 220 -8.30 2.14 5.69
N LEU A 221 -7.05 2.62 5.79
CA LEU A 221 -6.37 3.39 4.75
C LEU A 221 -5.80 2.50 3.63
N GLN A 222 -5.80 1.18 3.81
CA GLN A 222 -5.13 0.22 2.93
C GLN A 222 -3.67 0.60 2.68
N ALA A 223 -2.96 0.97 3.75
CA ALA A 223 -1.62 1.51 3.69
C ALA A 223 -0.66 0.72 4.59
N LEU A 224 0.52 0.39 4.07
CA LEU A 224 1.59 -0.31 4.77
C LEU A 224 2.91 0.45 4.57
N PRO A 225 3.45 1.09 5.61
CA PRO A 225 4.80 1.64 5.56
C PRO A 225 5.83 0.52 5.34
N LEU A 226 6.77 0.75 4.40
CA LEU A 226 7.80 -0.22 4.01
C LEU A 226 9.22 0.18 4.46
N GLY A 227 9.36 1.39 5.02
CA GLY A 227 10.64 1.96 5.44
C GLY A 227 11.13 3.09 4.53
N TYR A 228 12.34 3.55 4.77
CA TYR A 228 12.89 4.74 4.12
C TYR A 228 13.71 4.43 2.87
N ARG A 229 13.59 5.29 1.85
CA ARG A 229 14.49 5.33 0.70
C ARG A 229 15.79 6.07 1.02
N SER A 230 16.78 5.91 0.15
CA SER A 230 18.06 6.62 0.24
C SER A 230 17.94 8.15 0.16
N ASP A 231 16.83 8.66 -0.37
CA ASP A 231 16.50 10.10 -0.44
C ASP A 231 15.76 10.61 0.81
N GLY A 232 15.62 9.77 1.85
CA GLY A 232 14.99 10.12 3.12
C GLY A 232 13.46 10.09 3.12
N LYS A 233 12.81 9.70 2.03
CA LYS A 233 11.34 9.61 1.96
C LYS A 233 10.84 8.28 2.52
N LEU A 234 9.78 8.34 3.33
CA LEU A 234 9.10 7.14 3.81
C LEU A 234 8.30 6.49 2.67
N VAL A 235 8.60 5.25 2.33
CA VAL A 235 7.86 4.49 1.33
C VAL A 235 6.62 3.88 1.97
N ILE A 236 5.46 4.09 1.35
CA ILE A 236 4.20 3.51 1.80
C ILE A 236 3.55 2.78 0.64
N ALA A 237 3.30 1.47 0.82
CA ALA A 237 2.50 0.68 -0.09
C ALA A 237 1.01 0.95 0.18
N CYS A 238 0.27 1.34 -0.85
CA CYS A 238 -1.16 1.66 -0.78
C CYS A 238 -1.98 0.78 -1.73
N GLY A 239 -3.16 0.35 -1.28
CA GLY A 239 -4.13 -0.40 -2.08
C GLY A 239 -4.93 0.46 -3.05
N ASP A 240 -5.26 1.69 -2.64
CA ASP A 240 -5.99 2.65 -3.47
C ASP A 240 -5.59 4.10 -3.11
N ASN A 241 -4.64 4.68 -3.86
CA ASN A 241 -4.24 6.07 -3.68
C ASN A 241 -5.17 7.09 -4.37
N SER A 242 -6.21 6.62 -5.09
CA SER A 242 -7.12 7.50 -5.83
C SER A 242 -8.21 8.12 -4.94
N LYS A 243 -8.40 7.58 -3.73
CA LYS A 243 -9.28 8.16 -2.73
C LYS A 243 -8.73 9.51 -2.28
N ALA A 244 -9.49 10.57 -2.54
CA ALA A 244 -9.16 11.92 -2.10
C ALA A 244 -8.83 11.93 -0.60
N GLY A 245 -7.65 12.46 -0.25
CA GLY A 245 -7.23 12.65 1.13
C GLY A 245 -6.33 11.56 1.72
N VAL A 246 -6.22 10.34 1.15
CA VAL A 246 -5.37 9.28 1.74
C VAL A 246 -3.91 9.74 1.84
N THR A 247 -3.36 10.28 0.76
CA THR A 247 -2.00 10.83 0.72
C THR A 247 -1.81 11.97 1.72
N VAL A 248 -2.81 12.83 1.88
CA VAL A 248 -2.77 13.98 2.80
C VAL A 248 -2.74 13.49 4.24
N VAL A 249 -3.66 12.59 4.59
CA VAL A 249 -3.75 11.96 5.91
C VAL A 249 -2.47 11.20 6.25
N LEU A 250 -1.89 10.47 5.31
CA LEU A 250 -0.62 9.77 5.54
C LEU A 250 0.53 10.75 5.77
N LYS A 251 0.64 11.84 4.97
CA LYS A 251 1.64 12.89 5.21
C LYS A 251 1.48 13.53 6.59
N GLU A 252 0.24 13.82 7.00
CA GLU A 252 -0.08 14.40 8.31
C GLU A 252 0.29 13.46 9.46
N ILE A 253 -0.03 12.17 9.35
CA ILE A 253 0.28 11.15 10.37
C ILE A 253 1.79 11.00 10.58
N PHE A 254 2.57 10.99 9.51
CA PHE A 254 4.00 10.74 9.59
C PHE A 254 4.84 12.01 9.82
N GLY A 255 4.32 13.17 9.43
CA GLY A 255 4.97 14.48 9.60
C GLY A 255 6.18 14.68 8.67
N GLU A 256 6.30 13.87 7.62
CA GLU A 256 7.48 13.83 6.74
C GLU A 256 7.08 13.60 5.26
N GLU A 257 8.06 13.73 4.37
CA GLU A 257 7.83 13.46 2.94
C GLU A 257 7.69 11.95 2.69
N ILE A 258 6.60 11.57 2.03
CA ILE A 258 6.27 10.18 1.71
C ILE A 258 6.40 9.89 0.21
N TYR A 259 6.73 8.65 -0.12
CA TYR A 259 6.73 8.11 -1.46
C TYR A 259 5.74 6.94 -1.55
N ILE A 260 4.63 7.14 -2.26
CA ILE A 260 3.59 6.12 -2.40
C ILE A 260 3.95 5.15 -3.53
N VAL A 261 3.78 3.87 -3.25
CA VAL A 261 3.76 2.79 -4.25
C VAL A 261 2.42 2.06 -4.17
N ASN A 262 1.91 1.57 -5.28
CA ASN A 262 0.71 0.74 -5.28
C ASN A 262 1.07 -0.72 -5.00
N ALA A 263 0.24 -1.39 -4.21
CA ALA A 263 0.33 -2.83 -3.97
C ALA A 263 -1.06 -3.44 -3.88
N ARG A 264 -1.14 -4.77 -3.94
CA ARG A 264 -2.41 -5.51 -3.83
C ARG A 264 -2.97 -5.36 -2.40
N PRO A 265 -4.23 -4.93 -2.22
CA PRO A 265 -4.84 -4.78 -0.90
C PRO A 265 -4.85 -6.10 -0.13
N THR A 266 -5.16 -7.22 -0.79
CA THR A 266 -5.09 -8.57 -0.21
C THR A 266 -3.75 -8.81 0.47
N LYS A 267 -2.65 -8.46 -0.22
CA LYS A 267 -1.30 -8.63 0.32
C LYS A 267 -0.98 -7.68 1.46
N ILE A 268 -1.44 -6.42 1.38
CA ILE A 268 -1.35 -5.46 2.49
C ILE A 268 -2.05 -6.02 3.73
N TYR A 269 -3.29 -6.51 3.59
CA TYR A 269 -4.05 -7.10 4.70
C TYR A 269 -3.33 -8.32 5.28
N GLU A 270 -2.80 -9.22 4.44
CA GLU A 270 -2.03 -10.38 4.92
C GLU A 270 -0.82 -9.96 5.79
N VAL A 271 -0.06 -8.93 5.38
CA VAL A 271 1.07 -8.45 6.18
C VAL A 271 0.58 -7.81 7.48
N LEU A 272 -0.44 -6.96 7.40
CA LEU A 272 -1.01 -6.29 8.58
C LEU A 272 -1.60 -7.30 9.57
N ASP A 273 -2.25 -8.36 9.12
CA ASP A 273 -2.78 -9.43 9.98
C ASP A 273 -1.69 -10.22 10.67
N LYS A 274 -0.56 -10.49 9.98
CA LYS A 274 0.62 -11.08 10.61
C LYS A 274 1.20 -10.17 11.69
N ILE A 275 1.33 -8.87 11.42
CA ILE A 275 1.78 -7.89 12.41
C ILE A 275 0.80 -7.84 13.60
N ASP A 276 -0.50 -7.76 13.35
CA ASP A 276 -1.57 -7.73 14.36
C ASP A 276 -1.59 -8.97 15.24
N SER A 277 -1.48 -10.16 14.64
CA SER A 277 -1.41 -11.43 15.38
C SER A 277 -0.15 -11.51 16.25
N THR A 278 0.98 -11.07 15.71
CA THR A 278 2.25 -10.98 16.43
C THR A 278 2.11 -10.03 17.63
N ILE A 279 1.53 -8.83 17.43
CA ILE A 279 1.25 -7.87 18.50
C ILE A 279 0.21 -8.40 19.51
N ARG A 280 -0.84 -9.10 19.09
CA ARG A 280 -1.84 -9.66 20.02
C ARG A 280 -1.32 -10.82 20.84
N GLU A 281 -0.46 -11.66 20.27
CA GLU A 281 0.25 -12.69 21.03
C GLU A 281 1.05 -12.00 22.15
N TYR A 282 1.70 -10.87 21.84
CA TYR A 282 2.35 -9.97 22.79
C TYR A 282 1.43 -9.29 23.81
N SER A 283 0.26 -8.81 23.41
CA SER A 283 -0.74 -8.29 24.35
C SER A 283 -1.29 -9.38 25.27
N GLY A 284 -1.39 -10.62 24.77
CA GLY A 284 -1.69 -11.80 25.58
C GLY A 284 -0.62 -12.04 26.64
N TYR A 285 0.67 -11.91 26.29
CA TYR A 285 1.76 -11.89 27.26
C TYR A 285 1.62 -10.73 28.26
N ALA A 286 1.36 -9.49 27.81
CA ALA A 286 1.10 -8.36 28.68
C ALA A 286 -0.06 -8.58 29.68
N GLN A 287 -1.11 -9.28 29.24
CA GLN A 287 -2.22 -9.66 30.10
C GLN A 287 -1.85 -10.75 31.10
N LEU A 288 -1.07 -11.77 30.69
CA LEU A 288 -0.46 -12.74 31.61
C LEU A 288 0.41 -12.03 32.67
N LEU A 289 1.09 -10.94 32.30
CA LEU A 289 1.89 -10.14 33.23
C LEU A 289 1.04 -9.40 34.27
N LYS A 290 -0.18 -8.96 33.90
CA LYS A 290 -1.16 -8.32 34.81
C LYS A 290 -1.84 -9.32 35.75
N GLU A 291 -1.97 -10.58 35.34
CA GLU A 291 -2.64 -11.65 36.10
C GLU A 291 -1.70 -12.40 37.08
N ARG A 292 -0.45 -11.96 37.26
CA ARG A 292 0.50 -12.57 38.20
C ARG A 292 0.00 -12.46 39.65
N LYS A 293 -0.57 -13.55 40.18
CA LYS A 293 -1.07 -13.66 41.57
C LYS A 293 0.02 -13.85 42.63
N THR A 294 1.18 -14.38 42.23
CA THR A 294 2.30 -14.73 43.11
C THR A 294 3.51 -13.83 42.86
N GLU A 295 4.32 -13.62 43.89
CA GLU A 295 5.56 -12.85 43.77
C GLU A 295 6.59 -13.57 42.89
N ALA A 296 7.54 -12.83 42.32
CA ALA A 296 8.50 -13.39 41.34
C ALA A 296 9.39 -14.48 41.96
N TYR A 297 9.85 -14.26 43.19
CA TYR A 297 10.69 -15.23 43.91
C TYR A 297 9.95 -16.52 44.27
N GLU A 298 8.62 -16.50 44.41
CA GLU A 298 7.82 -17.68 44.78
C GLU A 298 7.77 -18.72 43.65
N ARG A 299 8.11 -18.33 42.42
CA ARG A 299 8.21 -19.24 41.26
C ARG A 299 9.54 -20.01 41.19
N LEU A 300 10.48 -19.69 42.09
CA LEU A 300 11.77 -20.35 42.22
C LEU A 300 11.79 -21.22 43.48
N THR A 301 12.38 -22.40 43.38
CA THR A 301 12.78 -23.17 44.58
C THR A 301 13.90 -22.43 45.32
N GLU A 302 14.14 -22.75 46.60
CA GLU A 302 15.24 -22.11 47.37
C GLU A 302 16.59 -22.25 46.67
N HIS A 303 16.91 -23.44 46.14
CA HIS A 303 18.17 -23.66 45.44
C HIS A 303 18.28 -22.81 44.16
N GLU A 304 17.20 -22.74 43.37
CA GLU A 304 17.15 -21.90 42.17
C GLU A 304 17.26 -20.41 42.52
N TRP A 305 16.62 -19.97 43.59
CA TRP A 305 16.73 -18.60 44.06
C TRP A 305 18.17 -18.27 44.48
N GLU A 306 18.83 -19.14 45.25
CA GLU A 306 20.24 -18.94 45.62
C GLU A 306 21.17 -18.89 44.40
N GLN A 307 20.93 -19.74 43.40
CA GLN A 307 21.64 -19.71 42.12
C GLN A 307 21.44 -18.36 41.40
N PHE A 308 20.20 -17.91 41.30
CA PHE A 308 19.86 -16.63 40.67
C PHE A 308 20.57 -15.46 41.37
N ILE A 309 20.52 -15.39 42.70
CA ILE A 309 21.16 -14.34 43.48
C ILE A 309 22.68 -14.37 43.33
N THR A 310 23.28 -15.56 43.29
CA THR A 310 24.72 -15.73 43.07
C THR A 310 25.14 -15.20 41.70
N CYS A 311 24.39 -15.56 40.65
CA CYS A 311 24.61 -15.03 39.30
C CYS A 311 24.42 -13.51 39.25
N TYR A 312 23.35 -12.99 39.86
CA TYR A 312 23.04 -11.57 39.93
C TYR A 312 24.19 -10.78 40.53
N HIS A 313 24.68 -11.15 41.73
CA HIS A 313 25.80 -10.47 42.37
C HIS A 313 27.11 -10.57 41.58
N ALA A 314 27.30 -11.63 40.81
CA ALA A 314 28.41 -11.79 39.87
C ALA A 314 28.30 -10.91 38.62
N GLY A 315 27.22 -10.12 38.46
CA GLY A 315 26.98 -9.27 37.30
C GLY A 315 26.42 -10.02 36.09
N LYS A 316 25.94 -11.24 36.27
CA LYS A 316 25.29 -12.07 35.24
C LYS A 316 23.81 -12.24 35.55
N ILE A 317 23.04 -12.72 34.59
CA ILE A 317 21.65 -13.15 34.82
C ILE A 317 21.50 -14.57 34.32
N ASP A 318 21.13 -15.52 35.20
CA ASP A 318 20.68 -16.83 34.72
C ASP A 318 19.33 -16.62 34.03
N THR A 319 19.37 -16.63 32.70
CA THR A 319 18.20 -16.29 31.88
C THR A 319 17.08 -17.32 32.04
N TYR A 320 17.39 -18.59 32.30
CA TYR A 320 16.37 -19.61 32.54
C TYR A 320 15.62 -19.32 33.85
N LEU A 321 16.37 -19.05 34.92
CA LEU A 321 15.80 -18.72 36.21
C LEU A 321 15.06 -17.37 36.18
N PHE A 322 15.58 -16.39 35.44
CA PHE A 322 14.89 -15.13 35.19
C PHE A 322 13.52 -15.35 34.54
N ILE A 323 13.46 -16.13 33.45
CA ILE A 323 12.21 -16.39 32.73
C ILE A 323 11.24 -17.17 33.61
N LYS A 324 11.74 -18.15 34.38
CA LYS A 324 10.92 -18.88 35.36
C LYS A 324 10.34 -17.97 36.44
N ALA A 325 11.17 -17.12 37.06
CA ALA A 325 10.75 -16.14 38.07
C ALA A 325 9.75 -15.12 37.53
N SER A 326 9.96 -14.70 36.28
CA SER A 326 9.08 -13.77 35.60
C SER A 326 7.70 -14.37 35.34
N GLY A 327 7.57 -15.68 35.11
CA GLY A 327 6.31 -16.25 34.63
C GLY A 327 5.88 -15.71 33.25
N LEU A 328 6.81 -15.13 32.48
CA LEU A 328 6.57 -14.69 31.09
C LEU A 328 6.27 -15.86 30.15
N VAL A 329 6.75 -17.06 30.48
CA VAL A 329 6.60 -18.28 29.69
C VAL A 329 6.03 -19.36 30.60
N ASP A 330 5.08 -20.14 30.08
CA ASP A 330 4.50 -21.28 30.80
C ASP A 330 5.59 -22.28 31.21
N GLN A 331 5.46 -22.86 32.41
CA GLN A 331 6.49 -23.75 32.97
C GLN A 331 6.69 -25.03 32.16
N LEU A 332 5.62 -25.58 31.55
CA LEU A 332 5.72 -26.79 30.72
C LEU A 332 6.41 -26.48 29.39
N GLN A 333 6.20 -25.27 28.84
CA GLN A 333 6.90 -24.81 27.65
C GLN A 333 8.37 -24.49 27.94
N LEU A 334 8.65 -23.86 29.10
CA LEU A 334 10.01 -23.54 29.53
C LEU A 334 10.84 -24.82 29.80
N ALA A 335 10.22 -25.87 30.35
CA ALA A 335 10.87 -27.17 30.57
C ALA A 335 11.29 -27.88 29.28
N GLN A 336 10.73 -27.50 28.12
CA GLN A 336 11.10 -28.08 26.82
C GLN A 336 12.34 -27.42 26.20
N VAL A 337 12.92 -26.40 26.83
CA VAL A 337 14.14 -25.75 26.34
C VAL A 337 15.28 -26.78 26.30
N PRO A 338 15.88 -27.04 25.13
CA PRO A 338 16.88 -28.12 24.96
C PRO A 338 18.22 -27.81 25.63
N SER A 339 18.61 -26.53 25.73
CA SER A 339 19.80 -26.09 26.45
C SER A 339 19.65 -24.65 26.91
N ARG A 340 20.17 -24.35 28.11
CA ARG A 340 20.14 -22.99 28.70
C ARG A 340 20.88 -21.96 27.85
N ASP A 341 21.94 -22.36 27.13
CA ASP A 341 22.78 -21.45 26.35
C ASP A 341 22.04 -20.84 25.14
N ILE A 342 21.00 -21.52 24.65
CA ILE A 342 20.20 -21.08 23.49
C ILE A 342 18.78 -20.68 23.90
N ILE A 343 18.53 -20.42 25.18
CA ILE A 343 17.19 -20.17 25.68
C ILE A 343 16.48 -19.01 24.97
N ILE A 344 17.16 -17.86 24.82
CA ILE A 344 16.57 -16.69 24.16
C ILE A 344 16.26 -17.00 22.69
N SER A 345 17.22 -17.57 21.94
CA SER A 345 17.01 -17.89 20.52
C SER A 345 15.95 -18.97 20.31
N TRP A 346 15.87 -19.96 21.20
CA TRP A 346 14.85 -21.02 21.17
C TRP A 346 13.46 -20.46 21.46
N LEU A 347 13.31 -19.68 22.53
CA LEU A 347 12.02 -19.06 22.89
C LEU A 347 11.54 -18.10 21.80
N THR A 348 12.43 -17.27 21.25
CA THR A 348 12.09 -16.41 20.12
C THR A 348 11.72 -17.21 18.88
N GLY A 349 12.44 -18.30 18.58
CA GLY A 349 12.13 -19.18 17.45
C GLY A 349 10.79 -19.92 17.57
N LYS A 350 10.30 -20.11 18.81
CA LYS A 350 8.99 -20.70 19.12
C LYS A 350 7.86 -19.68 19.25
N GLY A 351 8.15 -18.38 19.13
CA GLY A 351 7.17 -17.31 19.34
C GLY A 351 6.84 -17.05 20.82
N LEU A 352 7.56 -17.69 21.75
CA LEU A 352 7.29 -17.59 23.19
C LEU A 352 7.72 -16.24 23.80
N ILE A 353 8.62 -15.52 23.13
CA ILE A 353 9.01 -14.13 23.43
C ILE A 353 9.34 -13.40 22.11
N ASN A 354 9.07 -12.09 21.98
CA ASN A 354 9.53 -11.31 20.81
C ASN A 354 11.03 -11.02 20.87
N GLY A 355 11.55 -10.58 19.71
CA GLY A 355 12.81 -9.86 19.63
C GLY A 355 12.91 -8.63 20.54
N GLN A 356 11.80 -7.91 20.82
CA GLN A 356 11.81 -6.74 21.71
C GLN A 356 12.14 -7.11 23.16
N LEU A 357 11.39 -8.06 23.74
CA LEU A 357 11.61 -8.61 25.08
C LEU A 357 12.96 -9.32 25.16
N ALA A 358 13.33 -10.09 24.13
CA ALA A 358 14.65 -10.72 24.04
C ALA A 358 15.79 -9.68 24.07
N ASN A 359 15.65 -8.56 23.36
CA ASN A 359 16.61 -7.46 23.39
C ASN A 359 16.65 -6.83 24.78
N LEU A 360 15.50 -6.51 25.38
CA LEU A 360 15.42 -5.91 26.72
C LEU A 360 16.06 -6.82 27.79
N ILE A 361 15.82 -8.14 27.76
CA ILE A 361 16.45 -9.08 28.71
C ILE A 361 17.98 -9.05 28.56
N LYS A 362 18.49 -9.13 27.34
CA LYS A 362 19.93 -9.05 27.06
C LYS A 362 20.53 -7.71 27.48
N SER A 363 19.82 -6.62 27.25
CA SER A 363 20.23 -5.27 27.65
C SER A 363 20.28 -5.12 29.16
N PHE A 364 19.30 -5.69 29.88
CA PHE A 364 19.34 -5.72 31.34
C PHE A 364 20.54 -6.49 31.88
N GLU A 365 20.87 -7.65 31.29
CA GLU A 365 22.08 -8.39 31.66
C GLU A 365 23.35 -7.54 31.45
N ARG A 366 23.46 -6.83 30.31
CA ARG A 366 24.57 -5.91 30.06
C ARG A 366 24.64 -4.80 31.11
N LEU A 367 23.51 -4.18 31.46
CA LEU A 367 23.48 -3.17 32.53
C LEU A 367 23.95 -3.74 33.86
N ASN A 368 23.42 -4.91 34.25
CA ASN A 368 23.82 -5.55 35.50
C ASN A 368 25.33 -5.83 35.54
N SER A 369 25.92 -6.20 34.40
CA SER A 369 27.36 -6.44 34.29
C SER A 369 28.21 -5.17 34.46
N LYS A 370 27.68 -3.99 34.06
CA LYS A 370 28.35 -2.68 34.15
C LYS A 370 28.28 -2.05 35.56
N GLN A 371 27.34 -2.46 36.41
CA GLN A 371 27.24 -1.97 37.79
C GLN A 371 28.45 -2.40 38.64
N SER A 372 28.69 -1.71 39.76
CA SER A 372 29.71 -2.15 40.71
C SER A 372 29.19 -3.35 41.54
N LYS A 373 30.11 -4.18 42.04
CA LYS A 373 29.74 -5.32 42.90
C LYS A 373 29.02 -4.85 44.17
N THR A 374 29.44 -3.72 44.73
CA THR A 374 28.83 -3.09 45.90
C THR A 374 27.40 -2.65 45.64
N ASP A 375 27.12 -2.03 44.49
CA ASP A 375 25.77 -1.59 44.11
C ASP A 375 24.82 -2.78 43.94
N ARG A 376 25.29 -3.86 43.32
CA ARG A 376 24.51 -5.09 43.20
C ARG A 376 24.21 -5.75 44.55
N GLN A 377 25.14 -5.71 45.48
CA GLN A 377 24.96 -6.27 46.83
C GLN A 377 24.05 -5.40 47.70
N SER A 378 24.08 -4.08 47.53
CA SER A 378 23.19 -3.13 48.19
C SER A 378 21.81 -3.01 47.52
N LYS A 379 21.53 -3.84 46.50
CA LYS A 379 20.25 -3.90 45.76
C LYS A 379 19.92 -2.61 44.99
N VAL A 380 20.93 -1.85 44.57
CA VAL A 380 20.76 -0.70 43.66
C VAL A 380 20.54 -1.22 42.24
N MET A 381 19.33 -1.04 41.72
CA MET A 381 18.91 -1.59 40.42
C MET A 381 18.82 -0.49 39.35
N PRO A 382 19.16 -0.79 38.07
CA PRO A 382 18.90 0.12 36.97
C PRO A 382 17.40 0.43 36.84
N GLY A 383 17.07 1.67 36.46
CA GLY A 383 15.71 2.14 36.25
C GLY A 383 15.19 1.92 34.82
N THR A 384 13.95 2.37 34.57
CA THR A 384 13.30 2.30 33.25
C THR A 384 14.16 2.93 32.15
N VAL A 385 14.68 4.13 32.41
CA VAL A 385 15.45 4.93 31.45
C VAL A 385 16.77 4.25 31.11
N ASP A 386 17.49 3.74 32.12
CA ASP A 386 18.76 3.03 31.92
C ASP A 386 18.56 1.83 30.99
N LEU A 387 17.49 1.05 31.21
CA LEU A 387 17.18 -0.12 30.40
C LEU A 387 16.82 0.23 28.96
N LEU A 388 16.03 1.28 28.77
CA LEU A 388 15.64 1.75 27.43
C LEU A 388 16.84 2.31 26.65
N GLU A 389 17.74 3.02 27.32
CA GLU A 389 18.99 3.53 26.74
C GLU A 389 19.92 2.38 26.32
N GLU A 390 20.18 1.42 27.21
CA GLU A 390 21.04 0.25 26.90
C GLU A 390 20.46 -0.61 25.77
N ALA A 391 19.12 -0.66 25.68
CA ALA A 391 18.41 -1.40 24.64
C ALA A 391 18.23 -0.62 23.34
N HIS A 392 18.69 0.63 23.28
CA HIS A 392 18.60 1.53 22.12
C HIS A 392 17.18 1.85 21.68
N TYR A 393 16.22 1.90 22.61
CA TYR A 393 14.88 2.43 22.34
C TYR A 393 14.81 3.95 22.44
N ILE A 394 15.71 4.54 23.24
CA ILE A 394 15.90 5.98 23.37
C ILE A 394 17.39 6.30 23.35
N THR A 395 17.73 7.49 22.89
CA THR A 395 19.08 8.04 22.93
C THR A 395 19.41 8.57 24.32
N LYS A 396 20.70 8.84 24.57
CA LYS A 396 21.18 9.44 25.81
C LYS A 396 20.60 10.85 26.05
N ASP A 397 20.42 11.62 24.98
CA ASP A 397 19.85 12.97 25.07
C ASP A 397 18.35 12.91 25.39
N GLU A 398 17.63 11.97 24.77
CA GLU A 398 16.22 11.69 25.07
C GLU A 398 16.02 11.19 26.51
N ALA A 399 16.90 10.30 26.99
CA ALA A 399 16.92 9.84 28.38
C ALA A 399 17.09 11.01 29.36
N ALA A 400 18.11 11.85 29.15
CA ALA A 400 18.37 13.01 29.99
C ALA A 400 17.21 14.02 29.96
N TRP A 401 16.62 14.23 28.79
CA TRP A 401 15.45 15.07 28.62
C TRP A 401 14.23 14.54 29.39
N ALA A 402 13.94 13.24 29.27
CA ALA A 402 12.77 12.63 29.91
C ALA A 402 12.87 12.70 31.44
N VAL A 403 14.06 12.43 32.01
CA VAL A 403 14.31 12.56 33.46
C VAL A 403 14.10 13.99 33.92
N LYS A 404 14.70 14.97 33.23
CA LYS A 404 14.54 16.39 33.57
C LYS A 404 13.10 16.85 33.49
N LYS A 405 12.36 16.42 32.45
CA LYS A 405 10.95 16.76 32.28
C LYS A 405 10.10 16.15 33.39
N ALA A 406 10.30 14.87 33.72
CA ALA A 406 9.61 14.19 34.81
C ALA A 406 9.80 14.91 36.15
N GLU A 407 11.01 15.39 36.45
CA GLU A 407 11.30 16.20 37.64
C GLU A 407 10.58 17.56 37.64
N GLN A 408 10.52 18.21 36.48
CA GLN A 408 9.88 19.54 36.34
C GLN A 408 8.36 19.50 36.51
N VAL A 409 7.69 18.51 35.90
CA VAL A 409 6.22 18.39 35.98
C VAL A 409 5.74 17.48 37.10
N GLY A 410 6.63 16.75 37.76
CA GLY A 410 6.31 15.84 38.86
C GLY A 410 5.54 14.59 38.43
N TRP A 411 5.66 14.18 37.16
CA TRP A 411 4.98 13.00 36.62
C TRP A 411 5.89 11.77 36.62
N PRO A 412 5.32 10.55 36.73
CA PRO A 412 6.09 9.32 36.58
C PRO A 412 6.81 9.28 35.23
N ILE A 413 8.05 8.81 35.21
CA ILE A 413 8.87 8.75 33.99
C ILE A 413 8.19 7.95 32.86
N ASN A 414 7.48 6.86 33.20
CA ASN A 414 6.75 6.07 32.21
C ASN A 414 5.60 6.87 31.56
N GLN A 415 4.97 7.79 32.29
CA GLN A 415 3.93 8.66 31.75
C GLN A 415 4.52 9.66 30.75
N ILE A 416 5.67 10.27 31.08
CA ILE A 416 6.39 11.17 30.17
C ILE A 416 6.78 10.45 28.87
N LEU A 417 7.40 9.28 28.99
CA LEU A 417 7.83 8.50 27.82
C LEU A 417 6.67 8.09 26.91
N MET A 418 5.48 7.88 27.48
CA MET A 418 4.27 7.51 26.74
C MET A 418 3.59 8.73 26.09
N GLU A 419 3.39 9.82 26.84
CA GLU A 419 2.67 11.01 26.35
C GLU A 419 3.45 11.77 25.29
N ASP A 420 4.79 11.74 25.35
CA ASP A 420 5.66 12.31 24.32
C ASP A 420 5.99 11.32 23.19
N TYR A 421 5.29 10.18 23.13
CA TYR A 421 5.43 9.15 22.09
C TYR A 421 6.86 8.62 21.91
N MET A 422 7.70 8.72 22.96
CA MET A 422 9.10 8.28 22.91
C MET A 422 9.20 6.76 22.95
N VAL A 423 8.29 6.11 23.67
CA VAL A 423 8.28 4.65 23.85
C VAL A 423 6.85 4.13 23.79
N ALA A 424 6.64 3.04 23.05
CA ALA A 424 5.34 2.39 22.96
C ALA A 424 4.88 1.84 24.34
N PRO A 425 3.57 1.88 24.66
CA PRO A 425 3.03 1.36 25.92
C PRO A 425 3.46 -0.09 26.21
N ASP A 426 3.38 -0.97 25.21
CA ASP A 426 3.75 -2.38 25.35
C ASP A 426 5.24 -2.55 25.72
N THR A 427 6.12 -1.72 25.16
CA THR A 427 7.56 -1.72 25.51
C THR A 427 7.77 -1.32 26.96
N LEU A 428 7.02 -0.33 27.46
CA LEU A 428 7.07 0.06 28.88
C LEU A 428 6.53 -1.03 29.79
N GLU A 429 5.53 -1.81 29.36
CA GLU A 429 5.05 -2.98 30.10
C GLU A 429 6.12 -4.07 30.19
N TYR A 430 6.90 -4.32 29.13
CA TYR A 430 8.04 -5.25 29.18
C TYR A 430 9.14 -4.77 30.11
N VAL A 431 9.53 -3.48 30.02
CA VAL A 431 10.53 -2.89 30.90
C VAL A 431 10.11 -3.04 32.36
N LYS A 432 8.86 -2.66 32.66
CA LYS A 432 8.29 -2.80 34.01
C LYS A 432 8.34 -4.26 34.47
N ALA A 433 7.93 -5.20 33.63
CA ALA A 433 7.92 -6.62 33.98
C ALA A 433 9.32 -7.18 34.29
N ILE A 434 10.35 -6.76 33.54
CA ILE A 434 11.74 -7.17 33.80
C ILE A 434 12.19 -6.61 35.15
N LEU A 435 12.05 -5.29 35.34
CA LEU A 435 12.51 -4.61 36.55
C LEU A 435 11.77 -5.11 37.80
N ASP A 436 10.45 -5.28 37.73
CA ASP A 436 9.64 -5.80 38.85
C ASP A 436 10.03 -7.24 39.19
N THR A 437 10.28 -8.09 38.18
CA THR A 437 10.72 -9.48 38.40
C THR A 437 12.05 -9.51 39.15
N VAL A 438 13.05 -8.74 38.70
CA VAL A 438 14.35 -8.72 39.35
C VAL A 438 14.24 -8.11 40.75
N LYS A 439 13.54 -6.99 40.88
CA LYS A 439 13.32 -6.31 42.17
C LYS A 439 12.69 -7.23 43.21
N SER A 440 11.62 -7.94 42.86
CA SER A 440 10.97 -8.92 43.74
C SER A 440 11.92 -10.10 44.05
N THR A 441 12.66 -10.58 43.06
CA THR A 441 13.58 -11.71 43.27
C THR A 441 14.73 -11.38 44.22
N ILE A 442 15.31 -10.18 44.12
CA ILE A 442 16.42 -9.73 45.00
C ILE A 442 15.95 -9.17 46.34
N SER A 443 14.68 -8.78 46.47
CA SER A 443 14.13 -8.23 47.72
C SER A 443 13.82 -9.31 48.76
N LYS A 444 13.62 -10.58 48.36
CA LYS A 444 13.37 -11.71 49.27
C LYS A 444 14.39 -11.72 50.42
N ALA A 445 13.90 -11.60 51.66
CA ALA A 445 14.71 -11.78 52.86
C ALA A 445 14.96 -13.29 53.07
N LYS A 446 16.18 -13.67 53.45
CA LYS A 446 16.41 -15.03 53.97
C LYS A 446 15.59 -15.17 55.25
N ILE A 447 14.55 -15.98 55.20
CA ILE A 447 13.86 -16.46 56.40
C ILE A 447 14.85 -17.46 57.02
N PHE A 448 15.45 -17.07 58.16
CA PHE A 448 16.39 -17.91 58.91
C PHE A 448 15.67 -19.00 59.68
#